data_AF-A0A813J4W9-F1
#
_entry.id   AF-A0A813J4W9-F1
#
_cell.length_a   1.000
_cell.length_b   1.000
_cell.length_c   1.000
_cell.angle_alpha   90.00
_cell.angle_beta   90.00
_cell.angle_gamma   90.00
#
_symmetry.space_group_name_H-M   'P 1'
#
loop_
_entity.id
_entity.type
_entity.pdbx_description
1 polymer ?
#
loop_
_entity_poly.entity_id
_entity_poly.type
_entity_poly.pdbx_seq_one_letter_code
_entity_poly.pdbx_strand_id
1 'polypeptide(L)'
;MSTPNSRASDKKASDALSDRLCATPAAGSEADRFRDADDRLKALSDEVIQAIRADVDGGMPPDIATVLECWCLLHETKPASVAGCIKLAEDPAEFKLVGLSTLGYLEPNDLAAIQTRTEGLDPGSARNRPFAGAQAAAAMLEWLQAALALRRWADQTRQTAT
;
A
#
# COMPACT_ATOMS: atom_id res chain seq x y z
N MET A 1 -8.79 27.34 30.07
CA MET A 1 -7.57 26.66 29.59
C MET A 1 -7.95 25.90 28.33
N SER A 2 -7.68 26.46 27.17
CA SER A 2 -8.01 25.84 25.88
C SER A 2 -6.76 25.13 25.36
N THR A 3 -6.83 23.82 25.21
CA THR A 3 -5.80 23.01 24.57
C THR A 3 -5.67 23.42 23.09
N PRO A 4 -4.45 23.67 22.56
CA PRO A 4 -4.28 23.96 21.15
C PRO A 4 -4.44 22.67 20.33
N ASN A 5 -5.59 22.56 19.68
CA ASN A 5 -5.88 21.97 18.37
C ASN A 5 -4.78 21.08 17.72
N SER A 6 -4.63 19.84 18.18
CA SER A 6 -3.77 18.80 17.56
C SER A 6 -4.11 18.56 16.08
N ARG A 7 -5.39 18.70 15.71
CA ARG A 7 -5.88 18.48 14.33
C ARG A 7 -5.34 19.46 13.30
N ALA A 8 -4.95 20.67 13.71
CA ALA A 8 -4.38 21.66 12.79
C ALA A 8 -2.91 21.35 12.44
N SER A 9 -2.21 20.66 13.34
CA SER A 9 -0.81 20.24 13.18
C SER A 9 -0.72 19.08 12.20
N ASP A 10 -1.59 18.09 12.34
CA ASP A 10 -1.61 16.88 11.51
C ASP A 10 -1.99 17.22 10.06
N LYS A 11 -2.94 18.15 9.88
CA LYS A 11 -3.33 18.63 8.55
C LYS A 11 -2.21 19.40 7.85
N LYS A 12 -1.43 20.22 8.56
CA LYS A 12 -0.27 20.92 7.97
C LYS A 12 0.89 19.99 7.64
N ALA A 13 1.12 18.96 8.45
CA ALA A 13 2.13 17.95 8.17
C ALA A 13 1.76 17.12 6.93
N SER A 14 0.47 16.79 6.80
CA SER A 14 -0.10 16.10 5.64
C SER A 14 -0.10 16.97 4.37
N ASP A 15 -0.56 18.23 4.44
CA ASP A 15 -0.52 19.16 3.30
C ASP A 15 0.92 19.41 2.86
N ALA A 16 1.85 19.57 3.81
CA ALA A 16 3.26 19.65 3.51
C ALA A 16 3.80 18.35 2.90
N LEU A 17 3.35 17.18 3.33
CA LEU A 17 3.76 15.91 2.73
C LEU A 17 3.18 15.75 1.31
N SER A 18 1.92 16.14 1.09
CA SER A 18 1.24 16.12 -0.21
C SER A 18 1.94 17.06 -1.21
N ASP A 19 2.22 18.30 -0.80
CA ASP A 19 3.01 19.25 -1.58
C ASP A 19 4.48 18.79 -1.77
N ARG A 20 5.06 18.07 -0.80
CA ARG A 20 6.42 17.50 -0.87
C ARG A 20 6.50 16.23 -1.73
N LEU A 21 5.43 15.45 -1.85
CA LEU A 21 5.34 14.27 -2.72
C LEU A 21 5.04 14.68 -4.17
N CYS A 22 4.35 15.81 -4.40
CA CYS A 22 4.32 16.47 -5.70
C CYS A 22 5.70 16.97 -6.16
N ALA A 23 6.65 17.14 -5.24
CA ALA A 23 8.05 17.49 -5.51
C ALA A 23 8.98 16.27 -5.59
N THR A 24 8.44 15.05 -5.69
CA THR A 24 9.22 13.87 -6.07
C THR A 24 9.81 14.17 -7.46
N PRO A 25 11.15 14.20 -7.64
CA PRO A 25 11.71 14.44 -8.97
C PRO A 25 11.04 13.47 -9.95
N ALA A 26 10.40 14.00 -10.97
CA ALA A 26 9.75 13.22 -12.02
C ALA A 26 10.73 12.24 -12.72
N ALA A 27 12.04 12.42 -12.48
CA ALA A 27 13.14 11.60 -12.95
C ALA A 27 13.77 10.82 -11.79
N GLY A 28 13.50 9.51 -11.73
CA GLY A 28 14.11 8.58 -10.78
C GLY A 28 13.58 7.17 -11.03
N SER A 29 14.46 6.16 -10.95
CA SER A 29 14.08 4.77 -11.22
C SER A 29 13.00 4.25 -10.26
N GLU A 30 12.94 4.82 -9.06
CA GLU A 30 11.97 4.54 -8.01
C GLU A 30 10.60 5.12 -8.35
N ALA A 31 10.55 6.30 -8.96
CA ALA A 31 9.32 6.93 -9.41
C ALA A 31 8.73 6.18 -10.61
N ASP A 32 9.59 5.72 -11.54
CA ASP A 32 9.18 4.86 -12.65
C ASP A 32 8.63 3.52 -12.14
N ARG A 33 9.35 2.85 -11.22
CA ARG A 33 8.89 1.60 -10.61
C ARG A 33 7.55 1.73 -9.89
N PHE A 34 7.34 2.84 -9.18
CA PHE A 34 6.06 3.10 -8.52
C PHE A 34 4.95 3.32 -9.54
N ARG A 35 5.18 4.14 -10.58
CA ARG A 35 4.20 4.36 -11.66
C ARG A 35 3.80 3.04 -12.32
N ASP A 36 4.79 2.21 -12.66
CA ASP A 36 4.54 0.89 -13.26
C ASP A 36 3.73 -0.03 -12.33
N ALA A 37 4.00 0.01 -11.02
CA ALA A 37 3.26 -0.78 -10.03
C ALA A 37 1.83 -0.25 -9.81
N ASP A 38 1.66 1.07 -9.78
CA ASP A 38 0.34 1.72 -9.69
C ASP A 38 -0.50 1.40 -10.93
N ASP A 39 0.05 1.58 -12.13
CA ASP A 39 -0.63 1.24 -13.38
C ASP A 39 -1.07 -0.22 -13.42
N ARG A 40 -0.22 -1.16 -12.98
CA ARG A 40 -0.57 -2.58 -12.88
C ARG A 40 -1.71 -2.83 -11.90
N LEU A 41 -1.72 -2.16 -10.74
CA LEU A 41 -2.81 -2.25 -9.78
C LEU A 41 -4.12 -1.68 -10.36
N LYS A 42 -4.08 -0.51 -10.99
CA LYS A 42 -5.28 0.11 -11.57
C LYS A 42 -5.85 -0.71 -12.72
N ALA A 43 -4.98 -1.36 -13.50
CA ALA A 43 -5.33 -2.21 -14.63
C ALA A 43 -5.91 -3.59 -14.26
N LEU A 44 -5.89 -4.01 -12.98
CA LEU A 44 -6.54 -5.25 -12.56
C LEU A 44 -8.03 -5.22 -12.93
N SER A 45 -8.58 -6.30 -13.48
CA SER A 45 -10.04 -6.38 -13.66
C SER A 45 -10.73 -6.58 -12.32
N ASP A 46 -12.00 -6.19 -12.26
CA ASP A 46 -12.84 -6.39 -11.07
C ASP A 46 -12.92 -7.87 -10.70
N GLU A 47 -12.92 -8.77 -11.69
CA GLU A 47 -12.92 -10.22 -11.48
C GLU A 47 -11.65 -10.70 -10.78
N VAL A 48 -10.48 -10.15 -11.14
CA VAL A 48 -9.20 -10.50 -10.51
C VAL A 48 -9.16 -10.05 -9.05
N ILE A 49 -9.74 -8.89 -8.73
CA ILE A 49 -9.85 -8.41 -7.34
C ILE A 49 -10.84 -9.28 -6.55
N GLN A 50 -12.00 -9.57 -7.13
CA GLN A 50 -13.01 -10.41 -6.48
C GLN A 50 -12.54 -11.87 -6.28
N ALA A 51 -11.61 -12.36 -7.09
CA ALA A 51 -11.01 -13.69 -6.94
C ALA A 51 -10.28 -13.90 -5.61
N ILE A 52 -9.90 -12.83 -4.90
CA ILE A 52 -9.34 -12.91 -3.53
C ILE A 52 -10.28 -13.68 -2.58
N ARG A 53 -11.59 -13.65 -2.84
CA ARG A 53 -12.62 -14.28 -2.00
C ARG A 53 -12.72 -15.79 -2.16
N ALA A 54 -12.16 -16.37 -3.22
CA ALA A 54 -12.44 -17.76 -3.57
C ALA A 54 -11.81 -18.79 -2.62
N ASP A 55 -10.68 -18.47 -1.97
CA ASP A 55 -9.87 -19.44 -1.24
C ASP A 55 -9.70 -19.12 0.26
N VAL A 56 -10.61 -18.33 0.83
CA VAL A 56 -10.58 -17.95 2.26
C VAL A 56 -10.67 -19.18 3.16
N ASP A 57 -11.47 -20.16 2.73
CA ASP A 57 -11.69 -21.41 3.45
C ASP A 57 -10.65 -22.50 3.09
N GLY A 58 -9.88 -22.31 2.00
CA GLY A 58 -8.97 -23.29 1.42
C GLY A 58 -7.55 -23.31 2.00
N GLY A 59 -7.27 -22.46 2.99
CA GLY A 59 -5.94 -22.30 3.57
C GLY A 59 -5.07 -21.34 2.76
N MET A 60 -5.30 -20.05 2.96
CA MET A 60 -4.52 -18.98 2.33
C MET A 60 -3.04 -19.08 2.72
N PRO A 61 -2.10 -18.97 1.76
CA PRO A 61 -0.68 -18.92 2.08
C PRO A 61 -0.34 -17.75 3.02
N PRO A 62 0.57 -17.93 4.01
CA PRO A 62 0.86 -16.89 5.01
C PRO A 62 1.42 -15.58 4.43
N ASP A 63 2.19 -15.68 3.35
CA ASP A 63 2.71 -14.53 2.59
C ASP A 63 1.56 -13.73 1.96
N ILE A 64 0.60 -14.42 1.33
CA ILE A 64 -0.60 -13.78 0.77
C ILE A 64 -1.46 -13.15 1.87
N ALA A 65 -1.71 -13.86 2.96
CA ALA A 65 -2.47 -13.32 4.09
C ALA A 65 -1.83 -12.04 4.64
N THR A 66 -0.51 -12.04 4.77
CA THR A 66 0.27 -10.85 5.19
C THR A 66 0.07 -9.67 4.25
N VAL A 67 0.08 -9.90 2.92
CA VAL A 67 -0.16 -8.85 1.93
C VAL A 67 -1.57 -8.27 2.06
N LEU A 68 -2.60 -9.12 2.22
CA LEU A 68 -3.99 -8.68 2.39
C LEU A 68 -4.17 -7.86 3.68
N GLU A 69 -3.55 -8.28 4.78
CA GLU A 69 -3.58 -7.53 6.04
C GLU A 69 -2.87 -6.16 5.92
N CYS A 70 -1.72 -6.11 5.24
CA CYS A 70 -1.03 -4.83 4.99
C CYS A 70 -1.89 -3.90 4.11
N TRP A 71 -2.66 -4.46 3.19
CA TRP A 71 -3.61 -3.68 2.39
C TRP A 71 -4.73 -3.10 3.25
N CYS A 72 -5.28 -3.85 4.19
CA CYS A 72 -6.26 -3.29 5.15
C CYS A 72 -5.71 -2.11 5.92
N LEU A 73 -4.43 -2.15 6.30
CA LEU A 73 -3.78 -1.02 6.98
C LEU A 73 -3.74 0.22 6.09
N LEU A 74 -3.52 0.09 4.78
CA LEU A 74 -3.59 1.22 3.83
C LEU A 74 -4.97 1.87 3.80
N HIS A 75 -6.04 1.07 3.93
CA HIS A 75 -7.43 1.53 3.93
C HIS A 75 -7.95 1.87 5.34
N GLU A 76 -7.06 2.02 6.34
CA GLU A 76 -7.41 2.31 7.73
C GLU A 76 -8.45 1.34 8.34
N THR A 77 -8.58 0.15 7.77
CA THR A 77 -9.55 -0.85 8.20
C THR A 77 -8.99 -1.60 9.41
N LYS A 78 -9.52 -1.29 10.60
CA LYS A 78 -9.09 -1.87 11.88
C LYS A 78 -10.20 -2.77 12.48
N PRO A 79 -9.89 -4.01 12.91
CA PRO A 79 -8.57 -4.66 12.85
C PRO A 79 -8.19 -5.10 11.43
N ALA A 80 -6.91 -4.96 11.08
CA ALA A 80 -6.38 -5.48 9.83
C ALA A 80 -6.53 -7.00 9.81
N SER A 81 -7.19 -7.51 8.78
CA SER A 81 -7.51 -8.94 8.68
C SER A 81 -7.76 -9.30 7.22
N VAL A 82 -7.50 -10.56 6.87
CA VAL A 82 -7.86 -11.13 5.56
C VAL A 82 -9.34 -10.87 5.23
N ALA A 83 -10.23 -11.11 6.19
CA ALA A 83 -11.67 -10.85 6.06
C ALA A 83 -12.00 -9.37 5.75
N GLY A 84 -11.29 -8.43 6.37
CA GLY A 84 -11.41 -7.00 6.06
C GLY A 84 -11.02 -6.70 4.62
N CYS A 85 -9.95 -7.32 4.12
CA CYS A 85 -9.47 -7.11 2.76
C CYS A 85 -10.44 -7.67 1.72
N ILE A 86 -10.98 -8.86 2.00
CA ILE A 86 -12.05 -9.49 1.21
C ILE A 86 -13.27 -8.57 1.11
N LYS A 87 -13.65 -7.92 2.21
CA LYS A 87 -14.76 -6.96 2.20
C LYS A 87 -14.44 -5.73 1.36
N LEU A 88 -13.22 -5.20 1.43
CA LEU A 88 -12.77 -4.10 0.55
C LEU A 88 -12.83 -4.51 -0.92
N ALA A 89 -12.50 -5.76 -1.24
CA ALA A 89 -12.55 -6.29 -2.60
C ALA A 89 -13.99 -6.41 -3.17
N GLU A 90 -15.04 -6.21 -2.37
CA GLU A 90 -16.42 -6.11 -2.85
C GLU A 90 -16.68 -4.82 -3.65
N ASP A 91 -15.89 -3.76 -3.40
CA ASP A 91 -15.86 -2.54 -4.19
C ASP A 91 -14.46 -2.35 -4.80
N PRO A 92 -14.22 -2.84 -6.04
CA PRO A 92 -12.94 -2.71 -6.72
C PRO A 92 -12.47 -1.26 -6.91
N ALA A 93 -13.38 -0.30 -6.98
CA ALA A 93 -13.01 1.11 -7.12
C ALA A 93 -12.45 1.66 -5.80
N GLU A 94 -13.10 1.35 -4.68
CA GLU A 94 -12.60 1.67 -3.34
C GLU A 94 -11.31 0.91 -3.03
N PHE A 95 -11.24 -0.39 -3.36
CA PHE A 95 -10.05 -1.22 -3.20
C PHE A 95 -8.82 -0.65 -3.88
N LYS A 96 -9.00 -0.05 -5.06
CA LYS A 96 -7.94 0.61 -5.82
C LYS A 96 -7.68 2.04 -5.37
N LEU A 97 -8.46 2.63 -4.45
CA LEU A 97 -8.35 4.03 -4.03
C LEU A 97 -7.16 4.25 -3.07
N VAL A 98 -5.98 3.84 -3.52
CA VAL A 98 -4.69 4.04 -2.85
C VAL A 98 -3.78 4.88 -3.75
N GLY A 99 -2.94 5.69 -3.11
CA GLY A 99 -1.94 6.52 -3.75
C GLY A 99 -0.75 6.76 -2.83
N LEU A 100 0.29 7.41 -3.33
CA LEU A 100 1.48 7.71 -2.51
C LEU A 100 1.13 8.58 -1.28
N SER A 101 0.11 9.44 -1.41
CA SER A 101 -0.44 10.23 -0.31
C SER A 101 -1.04 9.36 0.80
N THR A 102 -1.61 8.19 0.49
CA THR A 102 -2.15 7.24 1.48
C THR A 102 -1.10 6.86 2.52
N LEU A 103 0.14 6.59 2.10
CA LEU A 103 1.26 6.31 3.03
C LEU A 103 1.59 7.48 3.96
N GLY A 104 1.24 8.70 3.54
CA GLY A 104 1.45 9.92 4.31
C GLY A 104 0.49 10.13 5.47
N TYR A 105 -0.69 9.51 5.40
CA TYR A 105 -1.71 9.56 6.44
C TYR A 105 -1.60 8.43 7.45
N LEU A 106 -0.80 7.40 7.15
CA LEU A 106 -0.61 6.27 8.06
C LEU A 106 0.14 6.67 9.33
N GLU A 107 -0.34 6.13 10.45
CA GLU A 107 0.38 6.16 11.71
C GLU A 107 1.77 5.53 11.55
N PRO A 108 2.83 6.07 12.21
CA PRO A 108 4.18 5.55 12.09
C PRO A 108 4.31 4.06 12.38
N ASN A 109 3.51 3.55 13.33
CA ASN A 109 3.48 2.13 13.68
C ASN A 109 2.88 1.26 12.57
N ASP A 110 1.83 1.73 11.91
CA ASP A 110 1.17 1.01 10.82
C ASP A 110 2.10 0.96 9.60
N LEU A 111 2.77 2.08 9.30
CA LEU A 111 3.80 2.12 8.25
C LEU A 111 4.97 1.17 8.54
N ALA A 112 5.51 1.19 9.76
CA ALA A 112 6.61 0.31 10.16
C ALA A 112 6.20 -1.17 10.10
N ALA A 113 4.95 -1.48 10.46
CA ALA A 113 4.39 -2.82 10.33
C ALA A 113 4.31 -3.27 8.87
N ILE A 114 3.78 -2.43 7.97
CA ILE A 114 3.74 -2.72 6.53
C ILE A 114 5.15 -2.96 5.99
N GLN A 115 6.11 -2.10 6.32
CA GLN A 115 7.48 -2.24 5.85
C GLN A 115 8.10 -3.56 6.33
N THR A 116 8.04 -3.86 7.63
CA THR A 116 8.65 -5.06 8.21
C THR A 116 8.02 -6.34 7.66
N ARG A 117 6.70 -6.35 7.45
CA ARG A 117 5.97 -7.54 7.02
C ARG A 117 6.09 -7.83 5.53
N THR A 118 6.32 -6.79 4.72
CA THR A 118 6.45 -6.93 3.25
C THR A 118 7.91 -7.05 2.80
N GLU A 119 8.87 -6.80 3.70
CA GLU A 119 10.29 -6.98 3.45
C GLU A 119 10.62 -8.46 3.22
N GLY A 120 11.33 -8.75 2.14
CA GLY A 120 11.74 -10.12 1.77
C GLY A 120 10.64 -10.96 1.11
N LEU A 121 9.40 -10.47 1.00
CA LEU A 121 8.38 -11.12 0.18
C LEU A 121 8.67 -10.89 -1.32
N ASP A 122 8.49 -11.93 -2.12
CA ASP A 122 8.71 -11.87 -3.58
C ASP A 122 7.36 -11.85 -4.32
N PRO A 123 7.03 -10.76 -5.06
CA PRO A 123 5.81 -10.71 -5.87
C PRO A 123 5.76 -11.77 -6.97
N GLY A 124 6.90 -12.19 -7.51
CA GLY A 124 6.96 -13.26 -8.51
C GLY A 124 6.48 -14.59 -7.92
N SER A 125 6.96 -14.93 -6.74
CA SER A 125 6.51 -16.09 -5.97
C SER A 125 5.02 -16.00 -5.60
N ALA A 126 4.54 -14.83 -5.18
CA ALA A 126 3.12 -14.60 -4.87
C ALA A 126 2.23 -14.84 -6.09
N ARG A 127 2.63 -14.34 -7.28
CA ARG A 127 1.89 -14.49 -8.54
C ARG A 127 1.75 -15.95 -8.98
N ASN A 128 2.77 -16.77 -8.71
CA ASN A 128 2.81 -18.18 -9.12
C ASN A 128 2.14 -19.12 -8.11
N ARG A 129 1.55 -18.60 -7.02
CA ARG A 129 0.83 -19.43 -6.05
C ARG A 129 -0.43 -20.02 -6.69
N PRO A 130 -0.81 -21.27 -6.36
CA PRO A 130 -2.10 -21.84 -6.74
C PRO A 130 -3.22 -21.26 -5.86
N PHE A 131 -3.45 -19.96 -6.01
CA PHE A 131 -4.43 -19.16 -5.27
C PHE A 131 -5.13 -18.25 -6.29
N ALA A 132 -6.47 -18.22 -6.31
CA ALA A 132 -7.23 -17.50 -7.33
C ALA A 132 -6.94 -15.99 -7.33
N GLY A 133 -6.72 -15.41 -6.15
CA GLY A 133 -6.32 -14.01 -5.98
C GLY A 133 -4.82 -13.74 -6.11
N ALA A 134 -4.00 -14.70 -6.58
CA ALA A 134 -2.54 -14.58 -6.61
C ALA A 134 -2.06 -13.38 -7.43
N GLN A 135 -2.73 -13.11 -8.55
CA GLN A 135 -2.42 -11.96 -9.39
C GLN A 135 -2.70 -10.63 -8.67
N ALA A 136 -3.83 -10.53 -7.98
CA ALA A 136 -4.17 -9.34 -7.20
C ALA A 136 -3.18 -9.15 -6.04
N ALA A 137 -2.91 -10.19 -5.27
CA ALA A 137 -1.96 -10.13 -4.16
C ALA A 137 -0.53 -9.78 -4.61
N ALA A 138 -0.08 -10.29 -5.76
CA ALA A 138 1.20 -9.91 -6.32
C ALA A 138 1.24 -8.41 -6.70
N ALA A 139 0.20 -7.90 -7.35
CA ALA A 139 0.11 -6.47 -7.69
C ALA A 139 0.07 -5.58 -6.44
N MET A 140 -0.67 -5.99 -5.40
CA MET A 140 -0.69 -5.32 -4.10
C MET A 140 0.70 -5.26 -3.46
N LEU A 141 1.44 -6.38 -3.47
CA LEU A 141 2.78 -6.44 -2.90
C LEU A 141 3.78 -5.58 -3.69
N GLU A 142 3.74 -5.62 -5.02
CA GLU A 142 4.55 -4.76 -5.87
C GLU A 142 4.30 -3.28 -5.58
N TRP A 143 3.02 -2.91 -5.44
CA TRP A 143 2.62 -1.55 -5.11
C TRP A 143 3.17 -1.12 -3.75
N LEU A 144 2.97 -1.93 -2.71
CA LEU A 144 3.46 -1.66 -1.35
C LEU A 144 4.98 -1.46 -1.33
N GLN A 145 5.72 -2.37 -1.96
CA GLN A 145 7.19 -2.31 -1.99
C GLN A 145 7.70 -1.11 -2.80
N ALA A 146 7.08 -0.82 -3.95
CA ALA A 146 7.46 0.32 -4.78
C ALA A 146 7.16 1.66 -4.09
N ALA A 147 6.00 1.78 -3.44
CA ALA A 147 5.60 2.98 -2.71
C ALA A 147 6.52 3.24 -1.50
N LEU A 148 6.88 2.19 -0.74
CA LEU A 148 7.86 2.28 0.35
C LEU A 148 9.27 2.63 -0.16
N ALA A 149 9.71 2.05 -1.27
CA ALA A 149 10.99 2.38 -1.88
C ALA A 149 11.05 3.84 -2.34
N LEU A 150 10.01 4.32 -3.01
CA LEU A 150 9.90 5.70 -3.45
C LEU A 150 9.93 6.67 -2.26
N ARG A 151 9.22 6.37 -1.18
CA ARG A 151 9.25 7.16 0.05
C ARG A 151 10.66 7.22 0.65
N ARG A 152 11.34 6.08 0.80
CA ARG A 152 12.71 6.01 1.34
C ARG A 152 13.68 6.82 0.49
N TRP A 153 13.60 6.68 -0.84
CA TRP A 153 14.41 7.46 -1.76
C TRP A 153 14.14 8.96 -1.62
N ALA A 154 12.86 9.36 -1.59
CA ALA A 154 12.49 10.76 -1.40
C ALA A 154 12.99 11.33 -0.07
N ASP A 155 12.97 10.55 1.02
CA ASP A 155 13.57 10.92 2.31
C ASP A 155 15.10 11.08 2.20
N GLN A 156 15.80 10.17 1.52
CA GLN A 156 17.26 10.21 1.35
C GLN A 156 17.73 11.39 0.49
N THR A 157 17.11 11.60 -0.68
CA THR A 157 17.44 12.72 -1.57
C THR A 157 17.32 14.06 -0.84
N ARG A 158 16.35 14.18 0.07
CA ARG A 158 16.18 15.37 0.91
C ARG A 158 17.32 15.54 1.91
N GLN A 159 17.73 14.48 2.59
CA GLN A 159 18.85 14.54 3.54
C GLN A 159 20.17 14.92 2.86
N THR A 160 20.38 14.52 1.60
CA THR A 160 21.59 14.85 0.84
C THR A 160 21.57 16.23 0.18
N ALA A 161 20.39 16.84 0.04
CA ALA A 161 20.21 18.18 -0.53
C ALA A 161 20.28 19.30 0.53
N THR A 162 20.51 18.95 1.79
CA THR A 162 20.66 19.87 2.94
C THR A 162 22.13 19.93 3.35
#